data_AF-A0A1I8AIR4-F1
#
_entry.id   AF-A0A1I8AIR4-F1
#
_cell.length_a   1.000
_cell.length_b   1.000
_cell.length_c   1.000
_cell.angle_alpha   90.00
_cell.angle_beta   90.00
_cell.angle_gamma   90.00
#
_symmetry.space_group_name_H-M   'P 1'
#
loop_
_entity.id
_entity.type
_entity.pdbx_description
1 polymer ?
#
loop_
_entity_poly.entity_id
_entity_poly.type
_entity_poly.pdbx_seq_one_letter_code
_entity_poly.pdbx_strand_id
1 'polypeptide(L)'
;MGRDLHAMSLHYVMFVPTLQGQTDDEQLDEWLTLAVARGILGTYAQTELGHGTNLSRLETTATYDPKTEEFVLHSPTVTSAKWWPGSLGKSSNFAVVVAQLYT
;
A
#
# COMPACT_ATOMS: atom_id res chain seq x y z
N MET A 1 13.11 -8.98 -20.08
CA MET A 1 12.03 -8.95 -21.11
C MET A 1 11.19 -10.20 -20.90
N GLY A 2 9.97 -10.06 -20.34
CA GLY A 2 9.07 -11.19 -20.05
C GLY A 2 8.42 -11.25 -18.65
N ARG A 3 8.63 -10.24 -17.79
CA ARG A 3 7.94 -10.13 -16.48
C ARG A 3 6.98 -8.93 -16.40
N ASP A 4 6.79 -8.24 -17.52
CA ASP A 4 5.91 -7.09 -17.58
C ASP A 4 4.48 -7.60 -17.76
N LEU A 5 3.53 -7.04 -17.00
CA LEU A 5 2.08 -7.29 -17.09
C LEU A 5 1.52 -8.60 -16.49
N HIS A 6 2.20 -9.27 -15.56
CA HIS A 6 1.57 -10.36 -14.78
C HIS A 6 1.05 -9.87 -13.41
N ALA A 7 0.05 -10.57 -12.87
CA ALA A 7 -0.66 -10.24 -11.63
C ALA A 7 0.22 -10.07 -10.37
N MET A 8 1.49 -10.46 -10.43
CA MET A 8 2.46 -10.36 -9.33
C MET A 8 3.57 -9.34 -9.61
N SER A 9 3.47 -8.57 -10.69
CA SER A 9 4.53 -7.62 -11.07
C SER A 9 4.77 -6.60 -9.95
N LEU A 10 3.72 -5.90 -9.49
CA LEU A 10 3.82 -4.91 -8.41
C LEU A 10 4.23 -5.49 -7.06
N HIS A 11 3.92 -6.76 -6.81
CA HIS A 11 4.37 -7.44 -5.60
C HIS A 11 5.90 -7.47 -5.54
N TYR A 12 6.56 -7.81 -6.65
CA TYR A 12 8.02 -7.86 -6.70
C TYR A 12 8.68 -6.50 -6.89
N VAL A 13 8.09 -5.61 -7.71
CA VAL A 13 8.76 -4.36 -8.08
C VAL A 13 8.52 -3.21 -7.11
N MET A 14 7.47 -3.26 -6.29
CA MET A 14 7.14 -2.19 -5.34
C MET A 14 6.86 -2.72 -3.94
N PHE A 15 5.96 -3.68 -3.75
CA PHE A 15 5.56 -4.13 -2.42
C PHE A 15 6.73 -4.69 -1.60
N VAL A 16 7.47 -5.67 -2.12
CA VAL A 16 8.63 -6.27 -1.43
C VAL A 16 9.73 -5.23 -1.14
N PRO A 17 10.17 -4.40 -2.11
CA PRO A 17 11.14 -3.33 -1.83
C PRO A 17 10.65 -2.31 -0.80
N THR A 18 9.35 -1.99 -0.78
CA THR A 18 8.78 -1.07 0.21
C THR A 18 8.84 -1.66 1.61
N LEU A 19 8.53 -2.95 1.79
CA LEU A 19 8.72 -3.62 3.08
C LEU A 19 10.19 -3.50 3.51
N GLN A 20 11.12 -3.93 2.66
CA GLN A 20 12.57 -3.88 2.95
C GLN A 20 13.10 -2.49 3.30
N GLY A 21 12.52 -1.43 2.74
CA GLY A 21 13.02 -0.06 2.87
C GLY A 21 12.31 0.79 3.92
N GLN A 22 11.13 0.39 4.40
CA GLN A 22 10.28 1.25 5.24
C GLN A 22 9.73 0.59 6.51
N THR A 23 9.96 -0.72 6.72
CA THR A 23 9.60 -1.37 7.98
C THR A 23 10.78 -1.42 8.94
N ASP A 24 10.50 -1.57 10.23
CA ASP A 24 11.50 -2.00 11.21
C ASP A 24 11.76 -3.51 11.15
N ASP A 25 12.68 -4.03 11.97
CA ASP A 25 13.09 -5.44 11.96
C ASP A 25 11.95 -6.40 12.33
N GLU A 26 11.06 -6.01 13.25
CA GLU A 26 9.94 -6.84 13.72
C GLU A 26 8.88 -6.96 12.62
N GLN A 27 8.48 -5.83 12.05
CA GLN A 27 7.57 -5.77 10.90
C GLN A 27 8.14 -6.47 9.66
N LEU A 28 9.45 -6.37 9.44
CA LEU A 28 10.12 -7.03 8.32
C LEU A 28 10.04 -8.55 8.48
N ASP A 29 10.36 -9.08 9.66
CA ASP A 29 10.29 -10.53 9.93
C ASP A 29 8.87 -11.07 9.72
N GLU A 30 7.85 -10.33 10.16
CA GLU A 30 6.45 -10.70 9.96
C GLU A 30 6.05 -10.69 8.48
N TRP A 31 6.17 -9.54 7.80
CA TRP A 31 5.55 -9.36 6.48
C TRP A 31 6.44 -9.78 5.32
N LEU A 32 7.76 -9.56 5.39
CA LEU A 32 8.65 -9.94 4.28
C LEU A 32 8.73 -11.46 4.16
N THR A 33 8.76 -12.19 5.27
CA THR A 33 8.77 -13.66 5.27
C THR A 33 7.54 -14.20 4.54
N LEU A 34 6.35 -13.66 4.84
CA LEU A 34 5.11 -14.03 4.16
C LEU A 34 5.11 -13.63 2.68
N ALA A 35 5.62 -12.43 2.35
CA ALA A 35 5.67 -11.93 0.98
C ALA A 35 6.59 -12.79 0.09
N VAL A 36 7.81 -13.09 0.55
CA VAL A 36 8.79 -13.91 -0.20
C VAL A 36 8.29 -15.35 -0.36
N ALA A 37 7.65 -15.91 0.66
CA ALA A 37 7.02 -17.23 0.60
C ALA A 37 5.72 -17.26 -0.23
N ARG A 38 5.24 -16.11 -0.71
CA ARG A 38 3.96 -15.94 -1.42
C ARG A 38 2.73 -16.35 -0.59
N GLY A 39 2.85 -16.28 0.74
CA GLY A 39 1.70 -16.40 1.64
C GLY A 39 0.78 -15.17 1.56
N ILE A 40 1.34 -14.01 1.18
CA ILE A 40 0.60 -12.79 0.84
C ILE A 40 1.00 -12.27 -0.53
N LEU A 41 0.05 -11.67 -1.24
CA LEU A 41 0.23 -11.01 -2.53
C LEU A 41 -0.09 -9.53 -2.35
N GLY A 42 0.87 -8.68 -2.73
CA GLY A 42 0.90 -7.29 -2.30
C GLY A 42 1.06 -6.31 -3.44
N THR A 43 0.64 -5.08 -3.22
CA THR A 43 0.87 -3.95 -4.12
C THR A 43 1.17 -2.68 -3.34
N TYR A 44 1.54 -1.61 -4.05
CA TYR A 44 1.80 -0.29 -3.48
C TYR A 44 0.75 0.71 -3.97
N ALA A 45 -0.10 1.17 -3.07
CA ALA A 45 -1.27 1.99 -3.35
C ALA A 45 -1.06 3.45 -2.91
N GLN A 46 -0.48 4.24 -3.83
CA GLN A 46 -0.23 5.67 -3.61
C GLN A 46 -1.22 6.56 -4.36
N THR A 47 -1.25 6.45 -5.69
CA THR A 47 -2.06 7.28 -6.57
C THR A 47 -3.54 7.16 -6.26
N GLU A 48 -4.22 8.30 -6.26
CA GLU A 48 -5.65 8.46 -6.12
C GLU A 48 -6.28 8.91 -7.44
N LEU A 49 -7.59 8.74 -7.57
CA LEU A 49 -8.33 9.20 -8.75
C LEU A 49 -8.13 10.70 -9.01
N GLY A 50 -8.11 11.52 -7.96
CA GLY A 50 -7.89 12.97 -8.05
C GLY A 50 -6.42 13.40 -8.10
N HIS A 51 -5.49 12.57 -7.62
CA HIS A 51 -4.11 12.99 -7.35
C HIS A 51 -3.10 11.85 -7.59
N GLY A 52 -2.20 12.03 -8.57
CA GLY A 52 -1.09 11.10 -8.82
C GLY A 52 0.28 11.66 -8.51
N THR A 53 0.59 12.85 -9.05
CA THR A 53 1.93 13.45 -8.95
C THR A 53 2.14 14.21 -7.65
N ASN A 54 1.13 14.94 -7.17
CA ASN A 54 1.27 15.81 -6.00
C ASN A 54 0.86 15.10 -4.71
N LEU A 55 1.83 14.47 -4.04
CA LEU A 55 1.60 13.69 -2.81
C LEU A 55 1.00 14.51 -1.66
N SER A 56 1.34 15.79 -1.58
CA SER A 56 0.80 16.69 -0.54
C SER A 56 -0.71 16.93 -0.68
N ARG A 57 -1.31 16.54 -1.81
CA ARG A 57 -2.76 16.66 -2.07
C ARG A 57 -3.50 15.33 -2.01
N LEU A 58 -2.85 14.23 -1.64
CA LEU A 58 -3.57 13.00 -1.36
C LEU A 58 -4.62 13.24 -0.27
N GLU A 59 -5.80 12.66 -0.48
CA GLU A 59 -6.99 12.87 0.34
C GLU A 59 -7.24 11.71 1.30
N THR A 60 -6.70 10.50 1.02
CA THR A 60 -6.79 9.37 1.97
C THR A 60 -6.11 9.74 3.28
N THR A 61 -6.81 9.54 4.39
CA THR A 61 -6.29 9.85 5.74
C THR A 61 -6.04 8.57 6.53
N ALA A 62 -5.03 8.60 7.39
CA ALA A 62 -4.80 7.64 8.47
C ALA A 62 -4.80 8.42 9.78
N THR A 63 -5.88 8.32 10.55
CA THR A 63 -6.02 9.03 11.83
C THR A 63 -5.77 8.08 12.99
N TYR A 64 -4.80 8.41 13.86
CA TYR A 64 -4.51 7.64 15.06
C TYR A 64 -5.62 7.83 16.09
N ASP A 65 -6.19 6.73 16.59
CA ASP A 65 -7.07 6.73 17.75
C ASP A 65 -6.27 6.27 19.00
N PRO A 66 -5.94 7.17 19.93
CA PRO A 66 -5.17 6.82 21.12
C PRO A 66 -5.92 5.91 22.11
N LYS A 67 -7.23 5.71 21.94
CA LYS A 67 -8.01 4.82 22.82
C LYS A 67 -7.86 3.35 22.44
N THR A 68 -7.75 3.07 21.14
CA THR A 68 -7.61 1.70 20.63
C THR A 68 -6.21 1.40 20.13
N GLU A 69 -5.34 2.41 20.05
CA GLU A 69 -3.98 2.31 19.50
C GLU A 69 -3.97 1.87 18.03
N GLU A 70 -5.00 2.30 17.28
CA GLU A 70 -5.20 1.93 15.87
C GLU A 70 -5.14 3.15 14.95
N PHE A 71 -4.87 2.91 13.66
CA PHE A 71 -5.07 3.89 12.61
C PHE A 71 -6.41 3.65 11.90
N VAL A 72 -7.26 4.68 11.85
CA VAL A 72 -8.48 4.68 11.06
C VAL A 72 -8.17 5.19 9.66
N LEU A 73 -8.18 4.28 8.68
CA LEU A 73 -8.05 4.63 7.27
C LEU A 73 -9.40 5.09 6.70
N HIS A 74 -9.39 6.24 6.02
CA HIS A 74 -10.60 6.80 5.43
C HIS A 74 -10.34 7.41 4.05
N SER A 75 -11.25 7.10 3.11
CA SER A 75 -11.33 7.71 1.78
C SER A 75 -12.57 8.61 1.73
N PRO A 76 -12.45 9.91 2.06
CA PRO A 76 -13.62 10.78 2.32
C PRO A 76 -14.40 11.16 1.05
N THR A 77 -13.78 11.04 -0.12
CA THR A 77 -14.35 11.48 -1.41
C THR A 77 -14.15 10.40 -2.47
N VAL A 78 -14.92 10.45 -3.55
CA VAL A 78 -14.67 9.57 -4.71
C VAL A 78 -13.28 9.81 -5.31
N THR A 79 -12.79 11.06 -5.27
CA THR A 79 -11.45 11.41 -5.77
C THR A 79 -10.32 10.84 -4.93
N SER A 80 -10.57 10.54 -3.64
CA SER A 80 -9.62 9.90 -2.73
C SER A 80 -9.45 8.40 -2.94
N ALA A 81 -10.26 7.76 -3.79
CA ALA A 81 -10.12 6.33 -4.06
C ALA A 81 -8.75 6.02 -4.68
N LYS A 82 -8.04 5.03 -4.14
CA LYS A 82 -6.76 4.56 -4.73
C LYS A 82 -7.01 4.03 -6.14
N TRP A 83 -6.28 4.57 -7.11
CA TRP A 83 -6.54 4.39 -8.53
C TRP A 83 -5.25 4.28 -9.32
N TRP A 84 -5.16 3.28 -10.22
CA TRP A 84 -3.96 2.81 -10.95
C TRP A 84 -3.02 1.77 -10.30
N PRO A 85 -2.95 1.53 -8.97
CA PRO A 85 -2.06 0.51 -8.44
C PRO A 85 -2.27 -0.86 -9.10
N GLY A 86 -1.23 -1.34 -9.76
CA GLY A 86 -1.27 -2.63 -10.46
C GLY A 86 -1.66 -3.75 -9.50
N SER A 87 -2.44 -4.71 -9.99
CA SER A 87 -2.91 -5.87 -9.22
C SER A 87 -3.84 -5.58 -8.04
N LEU A 88 -4.18 -4.32 -7.74
CA LEU A 88 -5.04 -3.94 -6.61
C LEU A 88 -6.49 -4.43 -6.80
N GLY A 89 -7.02 -4.38 -8.01
CA GLY A 89 -8.45 -4.65 -8.24
C GLY A 89 -8.89 -6.10 -8.03
N LYS A 90 -7.97 -7.08 -8.20
CA LYS A 90 -8.33 -8.51 -8.24
C LYS A 90 -7.30 -9.50 -7.68
N SER A 91 -6.02 -9.15 -7.62
CA SER A 91 -4.97 -10.16 -7.34
C SER A 91 -4.32 -10.00 -5.98
N SER A 92 -4.13 -8.77 -5.51
CA SER A 92 -3.48 -8.50 -4.23
C SER A 92 -4.49 -8.65 -3.09
N ASN A 93 -4.08 -9.33 -2.02
CA ASN A 93 -4.84 -9.42 -0.77
C ASN A 93 -4.25 -8.51 0.33
N PHE A 94 -3.08 -7.93 0.10
CA PHE A 94 -2.45 -6.90 0.93
C PHE A 94 -2.02 -5.69 0.08
N ALA A 95 -1.88 -4.53 0.71
CA ALA A 95 -1.32 -3.35 0.07
C ALA A 95 -0.59 -2.48 1.09
N VAL A 96 0.55 -1.89 0.69
CA VAL A 96 1.09 -0.72 1.38
C VAL A 96 0.34 0.49 0.85
N VAL A 97 -0.26 1.29 1.74
CA VAL A 97 -1.11 2.43 1.38
C VAL A 97 -0.46 3.73 1.84
N VAL A 98 -0.34 4.70 0.94
CA VAL A 98 0.11 6.05 1.29
C VAL A 98 -1.10 6.90 1.67
N ALA A 99 -1.07 7.51 2.86
CA ALA A 99 -2.14 8.34 3.38
C ALA A 99 -1.58 9.54 4.18
N GLN A 100 -2.38 10.59 4.34
CA GLN A 100 -2.07 11.70 5.24
C GLN A 100 -2.23 11.25 6.69
N LEU A 101 -1.16 11.33 7.47
CA LEU A 101 -1.16 10.95 8.87
C LEU A 101 -1.72 12.08 9.77
N TYR A 102 -2.65 11.74 10.65
CA TYR A 102 -3.15 12.61 11.72
C TYR A 102 -2.96 11.88 13.06
N THR A 103 -2.29 12.52 14.03
CA THR A 103 -1.95 11.93 15.34
C THR A 103 -2.48 12.76 16.50
#